data_AF-A0A3D4DA13-F1
#
_entry.id   AF-A0A3D4DA13-F1
#
_cell.length_a   1.000
_cell.length_b   1.000
_cell.length_c   1.000
_cell.angle_alpha   90.00
_cell.angle_beta   90.00
_cell.angle_gamma   90.00
#
_symmetry.space_group_name_H-M   'P 1'
#
loop_
_entity.id
_entity.type
_entity.pdbx_description
1 polymer ?
#
loop_
_entity_poly.entity_id
_entity_poly.type
_entity_poly.pdbx_seq_one_letter_code
_entity_poly.pdbx_strand_id
1 'polypeptide(L)'
;MPSLVCTSCGNKFYREQLSPFDGELLCPSCLSNQTVYCSCCDRRIWTDDNVGTDAQPLCQDCFDDHFERCTTCNALIRRGDTFFRGDEPYCQDCYHSVCDRDAIHDYYYKPTPIFYGDDNRFFGVELEIDGAGEDSDNAAEILHIANAEQPMAYCKHDGSLDEGFEIVTHPMTLDFHLHGMPWERIVEEAKKLGYTSHQAGTCGLHVHVNRTAFGNTESAQDAAIARVLFFFEKFWDELLKFSRRTQGQLNQWAARYGYKDQPKEILDHAKSGRHAGRYTAVNLTNADTVEFRMFRGTLKHNTLIATLELLDCIIDAAIYLTDDDLKAMSWSSFMLGCTKPELIQYLKERRLYINEPIESEGEV
;
A
#
# COMPACT_ATOMS: atom_id res chain seq x y z
N MET A 1 25.29 22.24 -73.55
CA MET A 1 24.80 21.17 -72.66
C MET A 1 23.42 21.55 -72.14
N PRO A 2 22.48 20.61 -71.97
CA PRO A 2 21.16 20.92 -71.45
C PRO A 2 21.25 21.38 -69.98
N SER A 3 20.70 22.56 -69.69
CA SER A 3 20.56 23.10 -68.33
C SER A 3 19.23 22.64 -67.73
N LEU A 4 19.24 22.21 -66.48
CA LEU A 4 18.06 21.88 -65.70
C LEU A 4 17.84 22.93 -64.60
N VAL A 5 16.63 22.99 -64.06
CA VAL A 5 16.25 23.98 -63.03
C VAL A 5 16.26 23.31 -61.66
N CYS A 6 16.86 23.98 -60.67
CA CYS A 6 16.71 23.59 -59.26
C CYS A 6 15.25 23.82 -58.83
N THR A 7 14.60 22.78 -58.35
CA THR A 7 13.17 22.78 -57.96
C THR A 7 12.89 23.80 -56.84
N SER A 8 13.88 24.01 -55.97
CA SER A 8 13.76 24.87 -54.78
C SER A 8 14.04 26.35 -55.05
N CYS A 9 15.15 26.70 -55.72
CA CYS A 9 15.52 28.12 -55.97
C CYS A 9 15.22 28.64 -57.38
N GLY A 10 14.75 27.79 -58.30
CA GLY A 10 14.40 28.19 -59.67
C GLY A 10 15.59 28.55 -60.58
N ASN A 11 16.82 28.51 -60.09
CA ASN A 11 18.01 28.81 -60.87
C ASN A 11 18.39 27.66 -61.82
N LYS A 12 19.03 28.00 -62.94
CA LYS A 12 19.51 27.05 -63.95
C LYS A 12 20.92 26.55 -63.63
N PHE A 13 21.09 25.24 -63.66
CA PHE A 13 22.38 24.57 -63.45
C PHE A 13 22.65 23.56 -64.56
N TYR A 14 23.91 23.16 -64.73
CA TYR A 14 24.22 21.98 -65.54
C TYR A 14 23.72 20.72 -64.82
N ARG A 15 23.28 19.71 -65.58
CA ARG A 15 22.73 18.46 -65.04
C ARG A 15 23.64 17.80 -63.98
N GLU A 16 24.94 17.88 -64.18
CA GLU A 16 25.97 17.30 -63.31
C GLU A 16 26.07 18.00 -61.94
N GLN A 17 25.54 19.21 -61.83
CA GLN A 17 25.55 20.01 -60.60
C GLN A 17 24.29 19.83 -59.75
N LEU A 18 23.27 19.14 -60.26
CA LEU A 18 22.02 18.88 -59.53
C LEU A 18 22.04 17.48 -58.93
N SER A 19 21.57 17.38 -57.69
CA SER A 19 21.40 16.11 -57.00
C SER A 19 19.91 15.75 -56.93
N PRO A 20 19.51 14.53 -57.34
CA PRO A 20 18.16 14.05 -57.10
C PRO A 20 17.99 13.73 -55.62
N PHE A 21 16.91 14.20 -55.02
CA PHE A 21 16.54 13.91 -53.65
C PHE A 21 15.01 13.93 -53.51
N ASP A 22 14.43 12.81 -53.07
CA ASP A 22 12.99 12.65 -52.82
C ASP A 22 12.08 13.12 -53.99
N GLY A 23 12.44 12.77 -55.22
CA GLY A 23 11.70 13.17 -56.42
C GLY A 23 12.00 14.58 -56.94
N GLU A 24 12.79 15.38 -56.22
CA GLU A 24 13.23 16.72 -56.63
C GLU A 24 14.65 16.76 -57.17
N LEU A 25 14.96 17.78 -57.98
CA LEU A 25 16.32 18.12 -58.38
C LEU A 25 16.79 19.38 -57.64
N LEU A 26 17.84 19.26 -56.83
CA LEU A 26 18.34 20.34 -55.98
C LEU A 26 19.78 20.72 -56.34
N CYS A 27 20.07 22.03 -56.33
CA CYS A 27 21.45 22.50 -56.42
C CYS A 27 22.18 22.30 -55.08
N PRO A 28 23.53 22.35 -55.04
CA PRO A 28 24.29 22.01 -53.83
C PRO A 28 23.93 22.88 -52.62
N SER A 29 23.64 24.17 -52.85
CA SER A 29 23.23 25.08 -51.77
C SER A 29 21.83 24.76 -51.24
N CYS A 30 20.84 24.50 -52.11
CA CYS A 30 19.49 24.14 -51.67
C CYS A 30 19.49 22.80 -50.94
N LEU A 31 20.20 21.81 -51.49
CA LEU A 31 20.34 20.49 -50.86
C LEU A 31 20.96 20.63 -49.46
N SER A 32 22.05 21.39 -49.31
CA SER A 32 22.70 21.56 -48.01
C SER A 32 21.87 22.35 -47.01
N ASN A 33 21.04 23.29 -47.44
CA ASN A 33 20.29 24.17 -46.54
C ASN A 33 18.93 23.60 -46.13
N GLN A 34 18.34 22.71 -46.95
CA GLN A 34 16.98 22.20 -46.77
C GLN A 34 16.95 20.74 -46.31
N THR A 35 18.11 20.12 -46.16
CA THR A 35 18.18 18.74 -45.71
C THR A 35 19.26 18.56 -44.65
N VAL A 36 19.02 17.60 -43.77
CA VAL A 36 19.94 17.18 -42.72
C VAL A 36 20.15 15.67 -42.79
N TYR A 37 21.19 15.18 -42.12
CA TYR A 37 21.43 13.75 -42.01
C TYR A 37 20.94 13.25 -40.66
N CYS A 38 20.15 12.18 -40.67
CA CYS A 38 19.74 11.48 -39.46
C CYS A 38 20.97 10.97 -38.73
N SER A 39 21.10 11.33 -37.46
CA SER A 39 22.26 10.99 -36.62
C SER A 39 22.35 9.50 -36.27
N CYS A 40 21.32 8.71 -36.57
CA CYS A 40 21.24 7.29 -36.24
C CYS A 40 21.51 6.37 -37.43
N CYS A 41 21.07 6.75 -38.64
CA CYS A 41 21.11 5.89 -39.82
C CYS A 41 21.77 6.54 -41.04
N ASP A 42 22.29 7.77 -40.92
CA ASP A 42 22.89 8.55 -42.00
C ASP A 42 21.98 8.78 -43.22
N ARG A 43 20.67 8.55 -43.08
CA ARG A 43 19.67 8.89 -44.10
C ARG A 43 19.54 10.40 -44.18
N ARG A 44 19.65 10.96 -45.39
CA ARG A 44 19.31 12.35 -45.66
C ARG A 44 17.78 12.53 -45.59
N ILE A 45 17.32 13.52 -44.85
CA ILE A 45 15.90 13.87 -44.68
C ILE A 45 15.71 15.37 -44.91
N TRP A 46 14.50 15.80 -45.22
CA TRP A 46 14.17 17.24 -45.20
C TRP A 46 14.36 17.78 -43.78
N THR A 47 14.82 19.03 -43.67
CA THR A 47 14.97 19.69 -42.36
C THR A 47 13.63 19.75 -41.62
N ASP A 48 12.53 19.94 -42.35
CA ASP A 48 11.16 19.97 -41.80
C ASP A 48 10.66 18.60 -41.31
N ASP A 49 11.28 17.51 -41.76
CA ASP A 49 10.98 16.13 -41.31
C ASP A 49 11.85 15.71 -40.12
N ASN A 50 12.67 16.61 -39.58
CA ASN A 50 13.48 16.32 -38.40
C ASN A 50 12.61 16.24 -37.14
N VAL A 51 12.36 15.02 -36.67
CA VAL A 51 11.64 14.78 -35.40
C VAL A 51 12.56 14.70 -34.18
N GLY A 52 13.86 14.91 -34.36
CA GLY A 52 14.88 14.93 -33.32
C GLY A 52 15.08 16.33 -32.75
N THR A 53 16.33 16.79 -32.71
CA THR A 53 16.69 18.17 -32.35
C THR A 53 17.64 18.74 -33.39
N ASP A 54 17.93 20.04 -33.35
CA ASP A 54 18.95 20.63 -34.23
C ASP A 54 20.34 20.02 -34.00
N ALA A 55 20.65 19.65 -32.74
CA ALA A 55 21.92 19.04 -32.36
C ALA A 55 21.97 17.53 -32.68
N GLN A 56 20.82 16.87 -32.73
CA GLN A 56 20.69 15.45 -33.03
C GLN A 56 19.50 15.23 -33.96
N PRO A 57 19.64 15.49 -35.27
CA PRO A 57 18.56 15.29 -36.22
C PRO A 57 18.19 13.82 -36.34
N LEU A 58 16.90 13.50 -36.40
CA LEU A 58 16.37 12.15 -36.51
C LEU A 58 15.26 12.08 -37.54
N CYS A 59 15.21 10.98 -38.28
CA CYS A 59 14.04 10.63 -39.07
C CYS A 59 12.99 9.93 -38.19
N GLN A 60 11.73 9.91 -38.66
CA GLN A 60 10.61 9.28 -37.95
C GLN A 60 10.92 7.84 -37.52
N ASP A 61 11.37 6.98 -38.44
CA ASP A 61 11.66 5.57 -38.15
C ASP A 61 12.65 5.39 -36.98
N CYS A 62 13.76 6.14 -36.99
CA CYS A 62 14.76 6.05 -35.91
C CYS A 62 14.27 6.64 -34.60
N PHE A 63 13.39 7.66 -34.64
CA PHE A 63 12.75 8.17 -33.44
C PHE A 63 11.84 7.09 -32.84
N ASP A 64 10.94 6.52 -33.64
CA ASP A 64 9.99 5.50 -33.21
C ASP A 64 10.72 4.26 -32.65
N ASP A 65 11.81 3.82 -33.27
CA ASP A 65 12.53 2.61 -32.85
C ASP A 65 13.38 2.80 -31.59
N HIS A 66 13.86 4.02 -31.31
CA HIS A 66 14.96 4.22 -30.36
C HIS A 66 14.77 5.35 -29.36
N PHE A 67 13.78 6.22 -29.52
CA PHE A 67 13.60 7.41 -28.71
C PHE A 67 12.16 7.60 -28.23
N GLU A 68 12.02 8.45 -27.23
CA GLU A 68 10.77 8.95 -26.67
C GLU A 68 10.90 10.45 -26.34
N ARG A 69 9.76 11.12 -26.13
CA ARG A 69 9.72 12.51 -25.63
C ARG A 69 9.30 12.51 -24.18
N CYS A 70 10.04 13.21 -23.32
CA CYS A 70 9.57 13.44 -21.96
C CYS A 70 8.23 14.19 -21.99
N THR A 71 7.23 13.65 -21.32
CA THR A 71 5.89 14.26 -21.18
C THR A 71 5.96 15.67 -20.58
N THR A 72 6.85 15.91 -19.60
CA THR A 72 6.94 17.19 -18.89
C THR A 72 7.79 18.23 -19.62
N CYS A 73 9.02 17.87 -20.01
CA CYS A 73 10.00 18.83 -20.52
C CYS A 73 10.26 18.71 -22.02
N ASN A 74 9.61 17.77 -22.70
CA ASN A 74 9.76 17.47 -24.13
C ASN A 74 11.19 17.08 -24.57
N ALA A 75 12.06 16.75 -23.61
CA ALA A 75 13.41 16.27 -23.88
C ALA A 75 13.39 14.99 -24.74
N LEU A 76 14.34 14.88 -25.68
CA LEU A 76 14.55 13.66 -26.45
C LEU A 76 15.29 12.65 -25.57
N ILE A 77 14.69 11.50 -25.31
CA ILE A 77 15.25 10.45 -24.44
C ILE A 77 15.45 9.19 -25.28
N ARG A 78 16.54 8.45 -25.08
CA ARG A 78 16.65 7.10 -25.65
C ARG A 78 15.68 6.18 -24.92
N ARG A 79 15.01 5.27 -25.62
CA ARG A 79 14.07 4.30 -25.01
C ARG A 79 14.69 3.53 -23.83
N GLY A 80 15.98 3.19 -23.91
CA GLY A 80 16.70 2.52 -22.81
C GLY A 80 16.93 3.37 -21.55
N ASP A 81 16.83 4.70 -21.67
CA ASP A 81 17.00 5.68 -20.59
C ASP A 81 15.66 6.35 -20.21
N THR A 82 14.54 5.83 -20.72
CA THR A 82 13.20 6.38 -20.50
C THR A 82 12.54 5.72 -19.30
N PHE A 83 11.95 6.53 -18.42
CA PHE A 83 11.16 6.08 -17.28
C PHE A 83 9.67 6.23 -17.61
N PHE A 84 8.83 5.28 -17.21
CA PHE A 84 7.40 5.29 -17.54
C PHE A 84 6.55 5.39 -16.26
N ARG A 85 5.49 6.22 -16.32
CA ARG A 85 4.39 6.23 -15.35
C ARG A 85 3.09 5.99 -16.11
N GLY A 86 2.50 4.81 -15.95
CA GLY A 86 1.47 4.33 -16.88
C GLY A 86 2.05 4.20 -18.29
N ASP A 87 1.37 4.78 -19.27
CA ASP A 87 1.82 4.82 -20.67
C ASP A 87 2.63 6.09 -21.01
N GLU A 88 2.86 6.98 -20.03
CA GLU A 88 3.51 8.27 -20.26
C GLU A 88 5.04 8.19 -20.02
N PRO A 89 5.89 8.60 -20.98
CA PRO A 89 7.34 8.59 -20.86
C PRO A 89 7.92 9.85 -20.17
N TYR A 90 8.97 9.67 -19.38
CA TYR A 90 9.65 10.72 -18.61
C TYR A 90 11.17 10.57 -18.65
N CYS A 91 11.89 11.70 -18.61
CA CYS A 91 13.31 11.69 -18.28
C CYS A 91 13.47 11.50 -16.76
N GLN A 92 14.66 11.06 -16.33
CA GLN A 92 14.93 10.77 -14.93
C GLN A 92 14.53 11.91 -13.97
N ASP A 93 14.92 13.15 -14.26
CA ASP A 93 14.64 14.30 -13.40
C ASP A 93 13.13 14.60 -13.30
N CYS A 94 12.42 14.52 -14.42
CA CYS A 94 10.98 14.75 -14.43
C CYS A 94 10.21 13.59 -13.80
N TYR A 95 10.69 12.36 -13.97
CA TYR A 95 10.13 11.18 -13.32
C TYR A 95 10.24 11.32 -11.79
N HIS A 96 11.44 11.59 -11.27
CA HIS A 96 11.63 11.80 -9.83
C HIS A 96 10.86 13.01 -9.30
N SER A 97 10.79 14.12 -10.04
CA SER A 97 10.01 15.29 -9.62
C SER A 97 8.50 15.02 -9.53
N VAL A 98 8.00 14.04 -10.29
CA VAL A 98 6.60 13.62 -10.29
C VAL A 98 6.37 12.56 -9.22
N CYS A 99 7.29 11.62 -9.02
CA CYS A 99 7.23 10.59 -7.98
C CYS A 99 7.44 11.13 -6.56
N ASP A 100 8.28 12.15 -6.36
CA ASP A 100 8.47 12.82 -5.07
C ASP A 100 7.20 13.55 -4.59
N ARG A 101 6.18 13.67 -5.45
CA ARG A 101 4.86 14.23 -5.13
C ARG A 101 3.78 13.16 -4.93
N ASP A 102 4.09 11.88 -5.15
CA ASP A 102 3.10 10.83 -4.96
C ASP A 102 2.94 10.52 -3.47
N ALA A 103 1.77 10.88 -2.95
CA ALA A 103 1.38 10.58 -1.58
C ALA A 103 1.15 9.07 -1.34
N ILE A 104 0.98 8.30 -2.43
CA ILE A 104 0.79 6.85 -2.42
C ILE A 104 2.08 6.21 -2.92
N HIS A 105 2.75 5.48 -2.04
CA HIS A 105 3.97 4.76 -2.36
C HIS A 105 3.68 3.36 -2.91
N ASP A 106 4.70 2.71 -3.48
CA ASP A 106 4.57 1.32 -3.94
C ASP A 106 4.30 0.34 -2.78
N TYR A 107 3.79 -0.84 -3.12
CA TYR A 107 3.45 -1.89 -2.14
C TYR A 107 4.64 -2.35 -1.27
N TYR A 108 5.88 -2.25 -1.75
CA TYR A 108 7.09 -2.65 -1.02
C TYR A 108 7.69 -1.53 -0.18
N TYR A 109 7.16 -0.32 -0.27
CA TYR A 109 7.62 0.82 0.48
C TYR A 109 7.54 0.54 1.99
N LYS A 110 8.69 0.57 2.65
CA LYS A 110 8.84 0.30 4.08
C LYS A 110 9.86 1.26 4.67
N PRO A 111 9.43 2.45 5.14
CA PRO A 111 10.35 3.42 5.71
C PRO A 111 10.94 2.91 7.04
N THR A 112 12.02 3.53 7.49
CA THR A 112 12.53 3.28 8.84
C THR A 112 11.43 3.65 9.86
N PRO A 113 11.02 2.72 10.75
CA PRO A 113 9.94 3.00 11.69
C PRO A 113 10.29 4.11 12.68
N ILE A 114 9.36 5.04 12.89
CA ILE A 114 9.41 6.04 13.97
C ILE A 114 8.46 5.56 15.06
N PHE A 115 8.92 5.40 16.29
CA PHE A 115 8.11 4.85 17.38
C PHE A 115 7.48 5.99 18.19
N TYR A 116 6.16 5.96 18.36
CA TYR A 116 5.41 7.01 19.05
C TYR A 116 4.77 6.53 20.37
N GLY A 117 4.99 7.30 21.43
CA GLY A 117 4.47 7.05 22.78
C GLY A 117 5.46 6.31 23.71
N ASP A 118 5.12 6.31 24.99
CA ASP A 118 6.00 5.85 26.08
C ASP A 118 5.57 4.47 26.61
N ASP A 119 5.85 3.41 25.86
CA ASP A 119 5.67 2.01 26.29
C ASP A 119 6.50 1.06 25.41
N ASN A 120 6.42 -0.25 25.66
CA ASN A 120 7.11 -1.31 24.92
C ASN A 120 6.20 -2.08 23.95
N ARG A 121 4.89 -1.84 23.97
CA ARG A 121 3.92 -2.43 23.04
C ARG A 121 3.48 -1.39 22.03
N PHE A 122 3.88 -1.61 20.79
CA PHE A 122 3.56 -0.77 19.65
C PHE A 122 2.65 -1.51 18.67
N PHE A 123 1.71 -0.76 18.12
CA PHE A 123 0.78 -1.17 17.09
C PHE A 123 1.09 -0.37 15.82
N GLY A 124 1.32 -1.05 14.70
CA GLY A 124 1.32 -0.45 13.37
C GLY A 124 0.01 -0.81 12.69
N VAL A 125 -0.72 0.17 12.17
CA VAL A 125 -2.04 -0.03 11.56
C VAL A 125 -1.93 0.12 10.05
N GLU A 126 -2.48 -0.84 9.31
CA GLU A 126 -2.75 -0.75 7.87
C GLU A 126 -4.28 -0.71 7.70
N LEU A 127 -4.81 0.46 7.33
CA LEU A 127 -6.23 0.67 7.08
C LEU A 127 -6.48 0.80 5.58
N GLU A 128 -7.12 -0.21 5.00
CA GLU A 128 -7.49 -0.21 3.59
C GLU A 128 -8.78 0.59 3.35
N ILE A 129 -8.76 1.47 2.35
CA ILE A 129 -9.89 2.28 1.89
C ILE A 129 -10.04 2.17 0.36
N ASP A 130 -11.27 2.18 -0.14
CA ASP A 130 -11.57 1.83 -1.54
C ASP A 130 -12.84 2.56 -2.05
N GLY A 131 -13.07 2.57 -3.35
CA GLY A 131 -14.26 3.09 -4.01
C GLY A 131 -14.18 4.53 -4.49
N ALA A 132 -13.03 5.20 -4.34
CA ALA A 132 -12.80 6.56 -4.82
C ALA A 132 -11.46 6.75 -5.55
N GLY A 133 -10.87 5.64 -6.03
CA GLY A 133 -9.65 5.62 -6.82
C GLY A 133 -8.38 5.60 -5.98
N GLU A 134 -7.31 5.09 -6.58
CA GLU A 134 -5.94 5.27 -6.07
C GLU A 134 -5.43 6.68 -6.43
N ASP A 135 -5.94 7.67 -5.71
CA ASP A 135 -5.77 9.09 -6.03
C ASP A 135 -4.76 9.77 -5.09
N SER A 136 -3.65 10.25 -5.67
CA SER A 136 -2.57 10.91 -4.92
C SER A 136 -3.00 12.21 -4.24
N ASP A 137 -3.94 12.98 -4.80
CA ASP A 137 -4.39 14.24 -4.19
C ASP A 137 -5.26 13.94 -2.96
N ASN A 138 -6.15 12.95 -3.05
CA ASN A 138 -6.93 12.46 -1.92
C ASN A 138 -6.03 11.89 -0.80
N ALA A 139 -5.02 11.10 -1.16
CA ALA A 139 -4.05 10.59 -0.20
C ALA A 139 -3.27 11.74 0.46
N ALA A 140 -2.90 12.78 -0.29
CA ALA A 140 -2.23 13.96 0.26
C ALA A 140 -3.11 14.71 1.28
N GLU A 141 -4.41 14.86 1.03
CA GLU A 141 -5.35 15.47 1.99
C GLU A 141 -5.44 14.67 3.31
N ILE A 142 -5.52 13.34 3.21
CA ILE A 142 -5.52 12.46 4.38
C ILE A 142 -4.18 12.56 5.15
N LEU A 143 -3.05 12.51 4.43
CA LEU A 143 -1.73 12.64 5.04
C LEU A 143 -1.49 14.02 5.62
N HIS A 144 -2.09 15.08 5.08
CA HIS A 144 -2.01 16.42 5.68
C HIS A 144 -2.64 16.46 7.07
N ILE A 145 -3.73 15.73 7.28
CA ILE A 145 -4.35 15.58 8.60
C ILE A 145 -3.46 14.71 9.51
N ALA A 146 -3.03 13.55 9.02
CA ALA A 146 -2.25 12.60 9.81
C ALA A 146 -0.88 13.17 10.21
N ASN A 147 -0.22 13.90 9.32
CA ASN A 147 1.17 14.33 9.50
C ASN A 147 1.31 15.82 9.82
N ALA A 148 0.24 16.48 10.28
CA ALA A 148 0.20 17.92 10.51
C ALA A 148 1.29 18.41 11.48
N GLU A 149 1.56 17.63 12.52
CA GLU A 149 2.56 17.97 13.55
C GLU A 149 3.90 17.24 13.33
N GLN A 150 3.84 15.98 12.90
CA GLN A 150 4.99 15.10 12.72
C GLN A 150 4.62 13.93 11.80
N PRO A 151 5.58 13.25 11.14
CA PRO A 151 5.29 12.15 10.21
C PRO A 151 4.79 10.89 10.94
N MET A 152 3.48 10.69 10.98
CA MET A 152 2.81 9.59 11.70
C MET A 152 2.30 8.48 10.78
N ALA A 153 2.00 8.80 9.52
CA ALA A 153 1.47 7.85 8.53
C ALA A 153 2.02 8.09 7.12
N TYR A 154 1.89 7.09 6.27
CA TYR A 154 2.16 7.12 4.83
C TYR A 154 1.11 6.27 4.10
N CYS A 155 0.84 6.55 2.82
CA CYS A 155 -0.08 5.73 2.03
C CYS A 155 0.67 4.81 1.08
N LYS A 156 0.09 3.66 0.76
CA LYS A 156 0.67 2.68 -0.16
C LYS A 156 -0.37 2.07 -1.08
N HIS A 157 0.09 1.64 -2.24
CA HIS A 157 -0.65 0.77 -3.13
C HIS A 157 -0.87 -0.60 -2.49
N ASP A 158 -2.10 -1.11 -2.53
CA ASP A 158 -2.45 -2.49 -2.19
C ASP A 158 -3.17 -3.15 -3.38
N GLY A 159 -2.49 -4.12 -4.01
CA GLY A 159 -3.02 -4.83 -5.18
C GLY A 159 -4.21 -5.75 -4.91
N SER A 160 -4.72 -5.81 -3.66
CA SER A 160 -5.99 -6.46 -3.31
C SER A 160 -7.20 -5.53 -3.35
N LEU A 161 -6.99 -4.23 -3.54
CA LEU A 161 -8.03 -3.21 -3.69
C LEU A 161 -8.32 -2.96 -5.17
N ASP A 162 -9.55 -2.53 -5.47
CA ASP A 162 -9.97 -2.24 -6.85
C ASP A 162 -9.65 -0.78 -7.20
N GLU A 163 -10.09 0.17 -6.37
CA GLU A 163 -10.05 1.62 -6.61
C GLU A 163 -9.70 2.35 -5.29
N GLY A 164 -8.54 2.02 -4.71
CA GLY A 164 -8.20 2.42 -3.34
C GLY A 164 -6.73 2.34 -2.99
N PHE A 165 -6.41 2.61 -1.73
CA PHE A 165 -5.07 2.52 -1.15
C PHE A 165 -5.12 2.18 0.34
N GLU A 166 -3.98 1.82 0.92
CA GLU A 166 -3.83 1.62 2.36
C GLU A 166 -3.22 2.85 3.05
N ILE A 167 -3.81 3.26 4.18
CA ILE A 167 -3.23 4.24 5.10
C ILE A 167 -2.45 3.45 6.16
N VAL A 168 -1.14 3.64 6.20
CA VAL A 168 -0.24 2.89 7.08
C VAL A 168 0.37 3.80 8.13
N THR A 169 0.26 3.43 9.40
CA THR A 169 0.90 4.18 10.49
C THR A 169 2.31 3.69 10.75
N HIS A 170 3.17 4.62 11.17
CA HIS A 170 4.32 4.24 11.97
C HIS A 170 3.87 3.54 13.28
N PRO A 171 4.74 2.74 13.95
CA PRO A 171 4.35 2.05 15.19
C PRO A 171 4.05 3.01 16.33
N MET A 172 2.91 2.84 17.00
CA MET A 172 2.46 3.70 18.09
C MET A 172 1.98 2.86 19.28
N THR A 173 2.18 3.35 20.50
CA THR A 173 1.53 2.77 21.67
C THR A 173 0.00 2.91 21.57
N LEU A 174 -0.74 2.08 22.31
CA LEU A 174 -2.21 2.21 22.33
C LEU A 174 -2.65 3.60 22.80
N ASP A 175 -2.00 4.14 23.84
CA ASP A 175 -2.28 5.48 24.35
C ASP A 175 -2.09 6.56 23.27
N PHE A 176 -1.02 6.43 22.48
CA PHE A 176 -0.76 7.36 21.39
C PHE A 176 -1.80 7.23 20.26
N HIS A 177 -2.29 6.01 19.94
CA HIS A 177 -3.40 5.86 19.01
C HIS A 177 -4.70 6.50 19.52
N LEU A 178 -4.95 6.49 20.83
CA LEU A 178 -6.14 7.05 21.44
C LEU A 178 -6.11 8.58 21.48
N HIS A 179 -4.95 9.17 21.74
CA HIS A 179 -4.85 10.59 22.11
C HIS A 179 -3.97 11.42 21.17
N GLY A 180 -3.01 10.81 20.46
CA GLY A 180 -2.06 11.49 19.58
C GLY A 180 -2.39 11.37 18.09
N MET A 181 -2.87 10.20 17.64
CA MET A 181 -3.21 9.99 16.24
C MET A 181 -4.62 10.56 15.94
N PRO A 182 -4.78 11.48 14.97
CA PRO A 182 -6.07 12.13 14.69
C PRO A 182 -7.03 11.24 13.88
N TRP A 183 -7.26 10.00 14.34
CA TRP A 183 -8.04 8.99 13.63
C TRP A 183 -9.45 9.44 13.28
N GLU A 184 -10.15 10.13 14.19
CA GLU A 184 -11.51 10.63 13.94
C GLU A 184 -11.55 11.55 12.71
N ARG A 185 -10.62 12.51 12.63
CA ARG A 185 -10.50 13.41 11.48
C ARG A 185 -10.11 12.68 10.20
N ILE A 186 -9.19 11.71 10.28
CA ILE A 186 -8.74 10.89 9.14
C ILE A 186 -9.92 10.11 8.54
N VAL A 187 -10.66 9.36 9.38
CA VAL A 187 -11.78 8.54 8.87
C VAL A 187 -12.97 9.37 8.42
N GLU A 188 -13.14 10.58 8.97
CA GLU A 188 -14.12 11.54 8.46
C GLU A 188 -13.72 12.10 7.10
N GLU A 189 -12.45 12.46 6.91
CA GLU A 189 -11.96 13.00 5.65
C GLU A 189 -12.03 11.96 4.53
N ALA A 190 -11.62 10.72 4.80
CA ALA A 190 -11.76 9.61 3.84
C ALA A 190 -13.22 9.46 3.34
N LYS A 191 -14.21 9.58 4.24
CA LYS A 191 -15.63 9.55 3.84
C LYS A 191 -16.03 10.75 2.97
N LYS A 192 -15.53 11.96 3.29
CA LYS A 192 -15.84 13.17 2.51
C LYS A 192 -15.28 13.08 1.10
N LEU A 193 -14.09 12.49 0.96
CA LEU A 193 -13.43 12.22 -0.32
C LEU A 193 -14.09 11.08 -1.11
N GLY A 194 -15.12 10.42 -0.55
CA GLY A 194 -15.90 9.40 -1.23
C GLY A 194 -15.44 7.97 -0.98
N TYR A 195 -14.41 7.75 -0.17
CA TYR A 195 -13.95 6.41 0.15
C TYR A 195 -14.93 5.67 1.05
N THR A 196 -14.95 4.36 0.83
CA THR A 196 -15.53 3.37 1.71
C THR A 196 -14.44 2.44 2.22
N SER A 197 -14.79 1.51 3.10
CA SER A 197 -13.85 0.47 3.53
C SER A 197 -14.62 -0.80 3.85
N HIS A 198 -15.49 -0.75 4.87
CA HIS A 198 -16.37 -1.88 5.17
C HIS A 198 -17.24 -2.26 3.95
N GLN A 199 -17.82 -1.29 3.24
CA GLN A 199 -18.77 -1.54 2.16
C GLN A 199 -18.14 -2.10 0.87
N ALA A 200 -16.87 -1.79 0.59
CA ALA A 200 -16.13 -2.31 -0.57
C ALA A 200 -16.01 -3.85 -0.53
N GLY A 201 -15.91 -4.42 0.66
CA GLY A 201 -15.98 -5.88 0.88
C GLY A 201 -14.64 -6.62 0.82
N THR A 202 -13.64 -6.04 0.16
CA THR A 202 -12.24 -6.50 0.12
C THR A 202 -11.43 -5.97 1.30
N CYS A 203 -11.66 -4.69 1.67
CA CYS A 203 -10.81 -3.96 2.62
C CYS A 203 -10.59 -4.67 3.97
N GLY A 204 -9.33 -4.67 4.40
CA GLY A 204 -8.81 -5.09 5.71
C GLY A 204 -8.53 -3.94 6.68
N LEU A 205 -8.40 -4.34 7.95
CA LEU A 205 -7.75 -3.56 8.99
C LEU A 205 -6.68 -4.48 9.59
N HIS A 206 -5.44 -4.34 9.14
CA HIS A 206 -4.33 -5.12 9.65
C HIS A 206 -3.63 -4.37 10.77
N VAL A 207 -3.21 -5.12 11.79
CA VAL A 207 -2.51 -4.55 12.94
C VAL A 207 -1.23 -5.35 13.19
N HIS A 208 -0.10 -4.70 13.15
CA HIS A 208 1.21 -5.25 13.46
C HIS A 208 1.57 -4.94 14.90
N VAL A 209 1.97 -5.94 15.68
CA VAL A 209 2.49 -5.77 17.04
C VAL A 209 3.93 -6.25 17.12
N ASN A 210 4.82 -5.45 17.67
CA ASN A 210 6.24 -5.81 17.81
C ASN A 210 6.42 -7.09 18.63
N ARG A 211 7.28 -8.01 18.17
CA ARG A 211 7.54 -9.29 18.86
C ARG A 211 8.05 -9.10 20.30
N THR A 212 8.81 -8.03 20.54
CA THR A 212 9.32 -7.71 21.87
C THR A 212 8.22 -7.40 22.89
N ALA A 213 7.00 -7.05 22.45
CA ALA A 213 5.85 -6.90 23.33
C ALA A 213 5.41 -8.23 23.98
N PHE A 214 5.73 -9.38 23.37
CA PHE A 214 5.32 -10.71 23.82
C PHE A 214 6.31 -11.34 24.81
N GLY A 215 7.47 -10.72 25.03
CA GLY A 215 8.47 -11.20 25.96
C GLY A 215 9.90 -10.77 25.61
N ASN A 216 10.78 -10.83 26.62
CA ASN A 216 12.17 -10.40 26.49
C ASN A 216 13.11 -11.44 25.87
N THR A 217 12.65 -12.68 25.70
CA THR A 217 13.41 -13.78 25.08
C THR A 217 12.56 -14.45 24.02
N GLU A 218 13.18 -15.05 23.01
CA GLU A 218 12.48 -15.78 21.96
C GLU A 218 11.53 -16.85 22.52
N SER A 219 11.97 -17.60 23.54
CA SER A 219 11.11 -18.61 24.19
C SER A 219 9.91 -17.99 24.91
N ALA A 220 10.06 -16.82 25.53
CA ALA A 220 8.94 -16.13 26.18
C ALA A 220 7.96 -15.58 25.14
N GLN A 221 8.48 -14.99 24.07
CA GLN A 221 7.70 -14.52 22.93
C GLN A 221 6.90 -15.67 22.32
N ASP A 222 7.55 -16.81 22.04
CA ASP A 222 6.88 -17.99 21.48
C ASP A 222 5.77 -18.50 22.40
N ALA A 223 6.00 -18.55 23.72
CA ALA A 223 4.97 -18.98 24.66
C ALA A 223 3.75 -18.05 24.66
N ALA A 224 3.96 -16.73 24.67
CA ALA A 224 2.87 -15.76 24.60
C ALA A 224 2.17 -15.77 23.23
N ILE A 225 2.91 -15.85 22.13
CA ILE A 225 2.34 -15.95 20.77
C ILE A 225 1.53 -17.24 20.62
N ALA A 226 2.01 -18.37 21.15
CA ALA A 226 1.26 -19.62 21.18
C ALA A 226 -0.10 -19.44 21.89
N ARG A 227 -0.13 -18.72 23.02
CA ARG A 227 -1.37 -18.38 23.73
C ARG A 227 -2.27 -17.45 22.93
N VAL A 228 -1.73 -16.47 22.19
CA VAL A 228 -2.53 -15.66 21.24
C VAL A 228 -3.18 -16.54 20.19
N LEU A 229 -2.42 -17.43 19.54
CA LEU A 229 -2.97 -18.35 18.54
C LEU A 229 -4.09 -19.21 19.15
N PHE A 230 -3.85 -19.76 20.33
CA PHE A 230 -4.85 -20.54 21.06
C PHE A 230 -6.11 -19.72 21.36
N PHE A 231 -5.97 -18.47 21.82
CA PHE A 231 -7.11 -17.58 22.07
C PHE A 231 -7.95 -17.39 20.80
N PHE A 232 -7.31 -17.12 19.66
CA PHE A 232 -7.99 -16.96 18.38
C PHE A 232 -8.74 -18.23 17.95
N GLU A 233 -8.13 -19.39 18.14
CA GLU A 233 -8.76 -20.67 17.80
C GLU A 233 -9.92 -21.03 18.73
N LYS A 234 -9.79 -20.72 20.03
CA LYS A 234 -10.78 -21.02 21.07
C LYS A 234 -12.02 -20.13 20.98
N PHE A 235 -11.84 -18.83 20.71
CA PHE A 235 -12.93 -17.84 20.62
C PHE A 235 -13.21 -17.42 19.18
N TRP A 236 -13.08 -18.38 18.25
CA TRP A 236 -13.19 -18.11 16.82
C TRP A 236 -14.55 -17.51 16.43
N ASP A 237 -15.64 -18.01 17.02
CA ASP A 237 -16.99 -17.56 16.66
C ASP A 237 -17.26 -16.12 17.14
N GLU A 238 -16.79 -15.77 18.34
CA GLU A 238 -16.87 -14.42 18.87
C GLU A 238 -16.01 -13.45 18.08
N LEU A 239 -14.77 -13.85 17.74
CA LEU A 239 -13.86 -13.05 16.93
C LEU A 239 -14.35 -12.92 15.47
N LEU A 240 -14.97 -13.96 14.91
CA LEU A 240 -15.62 -13.90 13.60
C LEU A 240 -16.70 -12.82 13.60
N LYS A 241 -17.57 -12.84 14.62
CA LYS A 241 -18.61 -11.81 14.80
C LYS A 241 -18.03 -10.41 15.04
N PHE A 242 -16.96 -10.31 15.82
CA PHE A 242 -16.26 -9.05 16.08
C PHE A 242 -15.65 -8.47 14.79
N SER A 243 -15.03 -9.32 13.97
CA SER A 243 -14.28 -8.96 12.76
C SER A 243 -15.14 -8.38 11.63
N ARG A 244 -16.45 -8.66 11.65
CA ARG A 244 -17.42 -8.29 10.60
C ARG A 244 -17.15 -8.98 9.25
N ARG A 245 -16.40 -10.07 9.25
CA ARG A 245 -16.21 -10.96 8.11
C ARG A 245 -17.12 -12.19 8.21
N THR A 246 -17.36 -12.85 7.09
CA THR A 246 -17.97 -14.20 7.05
C THR A 246 -16.88 -15.27 7.08
N GLN A 247 -17.26 -16.52 7.36
CA GLN A 247 -16.30 -17.63 7.35
C GLN A 247 -15.65 -17.82 5.98
N GLY A 248 -16.42 -17.66 4.89
CA GLY A 248 -15.88 -17.77 3.53
C GLY A 248 -14.82 -16.71 3.23
N GLN A 249 -15.06 -15.48 3.70
CA GLN A 249 -14.11 -14.38 3.60
C GLN A 249 -12.81 -14.67 4.36
N LEU A 250 -12.90 -15.15 5.60
CA LEU A 250 -11.71 -15.51 6.38
C LEU A 250 -10.93 -16.68 5.76
N ASN A 251 -11.61 -17.69 5.22
CA ASN A 251 -10.92 -18.80 4.55
C ASN A 251 -10.04 -18.34 3.38
N GLN A 252 -10.38 -17.21 2.74
CA GLN A 252 -9.62 -16.65 1.62
C GLN A 252 -8.51 -15.70 2.07
N TRP A 253 -8.79 -14.82 3.05
CA TRP A 253 -7.90 -13.68 3.35
C TRP A 253 -7.20 -13.75 4.71
N ALA A 254 -7.70 -14.58 5.64
CA ALA A 254 -7.23 -14.65 7.03
C ALA A 254 -7.60 -16.02 7.65
N ALA A 255 -7.03 -17.10 7.10
CA ALA A 255 -7.37 -18.47 7.50
C ALA A 255 -6.93 -18.78 8.94
N ARG A 256 -7.68 -19.65 9.62
CA ARG A 256 -7.29 -20.21 10.92
C ARG A 256 -6.26 -21.32 10.78
N TYR A 257 -5.42 -21.52 11.79
CA TYR A 257 -4.49 -22.66 11.85
C TYR A 257 -5.20 -23.96 12.24
N GLY A 258 -6.33 -23.84 12.95
CA GLY A 258 -7.09 -24.95 13.48
C GLY A 258 -6.78 -25.18 14.96
N TYR A 259 -7.84 -25.47 15.71
CA TYR A 259 -7.75 -25.68 17.16
C TYR A 259 -6.91 -26.91 17.52
N LYS A 260 -6.09 -26.77 18.56
CA LYS A 260 -5.37 -27.83 19.25
C LYS A 260 -5.50 -27.62 20.76
N ASP A 261 -5.40 -28.70 21.52
CA ASP A 261 -5.54 -28.64 22.98
C ASP A 261 -4.37 -27.94 23.69
N GLN A 262 -3.21 -27.85 23.03
CA GLN A 262 -2.02 -27.20 23.57
C GLN A 262 -1.63 -25.99 22.71
N PRO A 263 -1.44 -24.80 23.31
CA PRO A 263 -1.00 -23.61 22.58
C PRO A 263 0.25 -23.86 21.73
N LYS A 264 1.23 -24.58 22.28
CA LYS A 264 2.48 -24.92 21.59
C LYS A 264 2.26 -25.73 20.31
N GLU A 265 1.30 -26.65 20.27
CA GLU A 265 1.02 -27.44 19.07
C GLU A 265 0.48 -26.58 17.92
N ILE A 266 -0.30 -25.55 18.25
CA ILE A 266 -0.79 -24.58 17.26
C ILE A 266 0.38 -23.77 16.73
N LEU A 267 1.29 -23.32 17.59
CA LEU A 267 2.49 -22.60 17.19
C LEU A 267 3.41 -23.45 16.30
N ASP A 268 3.68 -24.69 16.68
CA ASP A 268 4.52 -25.60 15.89
C ASP A 268 3.91 -25.84 14.50
N HIS A 269 2.58 -25.99 14.43
CA HIS A 269 1.86 -26.05 13.16
C HIS A 269 1.97 -24.75 12.35
N ALA A 270 1.81 -23.60 13.01
CA ALA A 270 1.95 -22.28 12.42
C ALA A 270 3.38 -21.96 11.94
N LYS A 271 4.42 -22.53 12.55
CA LYS A 271 5.81 -22.37 12.11
C LYS A 271 6.25 -23.41 11.07
N SER A 272 5.48 -24.48 10.87
CA SER A 272 5.84 -25.57 9.94
C SER A 272 5.86 -25.19 8.45
N GLY A 273 5.32 -24.01 8.10
CA GLY A 273 5.21 -23.54 6.71
C GLY A 273 4.14 -24.26 5.86
N ARG A 274 3.36 -25.17 6.43
CA ARG A 274 2.35 -26.00 5.72
C ARG A 274 0.92 -25.42 5.79
N HIS A 275 0.77 -24.11 5.71
CA HIS A 275 -0.51 -23.40 5.85
C HIS A 275 -0.62 -22.29 4.79
N ALA A 276 -1.64 -21.43 4.89
CA ALA A 276 -2.00 -20.40 3.90
C ALA A 276 -0.97 -19.25 3.72
N GLY A 277 0.31 -19.46 4.06
CA GLY A 277 1.35 -18.44 4.02
C GLY A 277 1.00 -17.25 4.89
N ARG A 278 1.10 -16.04 4.33
CA ARG A 278 0.73 -14.78 5.00
C ARG A 278 -0.78 -14.64 5.28
N TYR A 279 -1.63 -15.41 4.60
CA TYR A 279 -3.08 -15.26 4.66
C TYR A 279 -3.68 -16.03 5.85
N THR A 280 -3.15 -15.79 7.04
CA THR A 280 -3.66 -16.34 8.31
C THR A 280 -4.20 -15.24 9.21
N ALA A 281 -5.18 -15.56 10.05
CA ALA A 281 -5.79 -14.58 10.97
C ALA A 281 -4.76 -13.91 11.89
N VAL A 282 -3.74 -14.68 12.28
CA VAL A 282 -2.54 -14.21 12.97
C VAL A 282 -1.33 -14.64 12.14
N ASN A 283 -0.70 -13.72 11.43
CA ASN A 283 0.43 -13.96 10.56
C ASN A 283 1.75 -13.79 11.31
N LEU A 284 2.60 -14.83 11.25
CA LEU A 284 3.89 -14.90 11.92
C LEU A 284 5.09 -14.78 10.97
N THR A 285 4.88 -14.54 9.67
CA THR A 285 5.98 -14.47 8.69
C THR A 285 6.85 -13.22 8.83
N ASN A 286 6.35 -12.18 9.50
CA ASN A 286 7.09 -10.95 9.72
C ASN A 286 8.17 -11.16 10.78
N ALA A 287 9.39 -10.67 10.49
CA ALA A 287 10.56 -10.84 11.34
C ALA A 287 10.36 -10.16 12.70
N ASP A 288 9.95 -8.89 12.69
CA ASP A 288 9.91 -8.06 13.91
C ASP A 288 8.51 -7.94 14.53
N THR A 289 7.47 -8.39 13.84
CA THR A 289 6.07 -8.20 14.27
C THR A 289 5.24 -9.47 14.16
N VAL A 290 4.16 -9.54 14.92
CA VAL A 290 3.02 -10.42 14.72
C VAL A 290 1.91 -9.60 14.09
N GLU A 291 1.34 -10.06 12.98
CA GLU A 291 0.34 -9.32 12.22
C GLU A 291 -1.05 -9.95 12.40
N PHE A 292 -2.05 -9.14 12.74
CA PHE A 292 -3.43 -9.55 12.92
C PHE A 292 -4.26 -9.12 11.72
N ARG A 293 -4.74 -10.10 10.94
CA ARG A 293 -5.38 -9.87 9.62
C ARG A 293 -6.89 -10.11 9.59
N MET A 294 -7.45 -10.61 10.70
CA MET A 294 -8.83 -11.08 10.75
C MET A 294 -9.86 -9.97 10.52
N PHE A 295 -9.54 -8.72 10.88
CA PHE A 295 -10.52 -7.65 10.93
C PHE A 295 -10.82 -7.07 9.55
N ARG A 296 -12.09 -6.78 9.30
CA ARG A 296 -12.53 -6.06 8.09
C ARG A 296 -12.21 -4.58 8.22
N GLY A 297 -11.92 -3.91 7.11
CA GLY A 297 -11.74 -2.47 7.04
C GLY A 297 -12.94 -1.69 7.61
N THR A 298 -12.68 -0.46 8.06
CA THR A 298 -13.69 0.41 8.67
C THR A 298 -13.33 1.89 8.56
N LEU A 299 -14.35 2.74 8.40
CA LEU A 299 -14.23 4.19 8.58
C LEU A 299 -15.01 4.65 9.83
N LYS A 300 -15.35 3.74 10.75
CA LYS A 300 -15.94 4.09 12.06
C LYS A 300 -14.83 4.17 13.10
N HIS A 301 -14.59 5.37 13.65
CA HIS A 301 -13.56 5.64 14.66
C HIS A 301 -13.60 4.62 15.82
N ASN A 302 -14.75 4.51 16.50
CA ASN A 302 -14.94 3.53 17.59
C ASN A 302 -14.55 2.10 17.19
N THR A 303 -14.84 1.68 15.97
CA THR A 303 -14.54 0.32 15.51
C THR A 303 -13.06 0.10 15.25
N LEU A 304 -12.34 1.11 14.76
CA LEU A 304 -10.89 1.07 14.61
C LEU A 304 -10.25 0.95 16.00
N ILE A 305 -10.59 1.86 16.91
CA ILE A 305 -10.03 1.88 18.26
C ILE A 305 -10.38 0.62 19.06
N ALA A 306 -11.64 0.16 19.02
CA ALA A 306 -12.06 -1.08 19.66
C ALA A 306 -11.25 -2.30 19.19
N THR A 307 -10.76 -2.30 17.94
CA THR A 307 -9.91 -3.38 17.42
C THR A 307 -8.53 -3.36 18.10
N LEU A 308 -7.93 -2.18 18.26
CA LEU A 308 -6.65 -2.01 18.96
C LEU A 308 -6.78 -2.38 20.44
N GLU A 309 -7.84 -1.91 21.09
CA GLU A 309 -8.14 -2.22 22.49
C GLU A 309 -8.39 -3.72 22.72
N LEU A 310 -9.09 -4.40 21.80
CA LEU A 310 -9.27 -5.85 21.86
C LEU A 310 -7.93 -6.58 21.80
N LEU A 311 -7.09 -6.23 20.84
CA LEU A 311 -5.78 -6.86 20.69
C LEU A 311 -4.91 -6.63 21.93
N ASP A 312 -4.92 -5.42 22.48
CA ASP A 312 -4.22 -5.10 23.73
C ASP A 312 -4.65 -6.02 24.88
N CYS A 313 -5.96 -6.21 25.08
CA CYS A 313 -6.48 -7.14 26.08
C CYS A 313 -6.13 -8.61 25.80
N ILE A 314 -6.15 -9.05 24.53
CA ILE A 314 -5.75 -10.42 24.16
C ILE A 314 -4.27 -10.64 24.46
N ILE A 315 -3.43 -9.65 24.17
CA ILE A 315 -1.98 -9.73 24.41
C ILE A 315 -1.70 -9.75 25.91
N ASP A 316 -2.38 -8.94 26.71
CA ASP A 316 -2.29 -9.00 28.17
C ASP A 316 -2.66 -10.39 28.69
N ALA A 317 -3.78 -10.94 28.24
CA ALA A 317 -4.19 -12.30 28.60
C ALA A 317 -3.11 -13.33 28.21
N ALA A 318 -2.52 -13.20 27.03
CA ALA A 318 -1.46 -14.09 26.57
C ALA A 318 -0.12 -13.93 27.32
N ILE A 319 0.17 -12.76 27.90
CA ILE A 319 1.41 -12.54 28.67
C ILE A 319 1.24 -12.98 30.12
N TYR A 320 0.10 -12.65 30.74
CA TYR A 320 -0.09 -12.80 32.18
C TYR A 320 -0.78 -14.10 32.60
N LEU A 321 -1.52 -14.76 31.70
CA LEU A 321 -2.17 -16.04 32.02
C LEU A 321 -1.29 -17.23 31.65
N THR A 322 -1.43 -18.30 32.44
CA THR A 322 -0.86 -19.60 32.08
C THR A 322 -1.70 -20.29 30.99
N ASP A 323 -1.15 -21.33 30.38
CA ASP A 323 -1.88 -22.15 29.40
C ASP A 323 -3.16 -22.76 30.01
N ASP A 324 -3.13 -23.15 31.28
CA ASP A 324 -4.29 -23.72 31.98
C ASP A 324 -5.34 -22.67 32.31
N ASP A 325 -4.93 -21.48 32.76
CA ASP A 325 -5.85 -20.36 32.98
C ASP A 325 -6.58 -19.97 31.68
N LEU A 326 -5.83 -19.88 30.58
CA LEU A 326 -6.38 -19.54 29.27
C LEU A 326 -7.34 -20.61 28.73
N LYS A 327 -7.05 -21.89 28.99
CA LYS A 327 -7.94 -23.00 28.65
C LYS A 327 -9.23 -22.98 29.48
N ALA A 328 -9.14 -22.66 30.76
CA ALA A 328 -10.30 -22.57 31.65
C ALA A 328 -11.16 -21.32 31.39
N MET A 329 -10.57 -20.28 30.80
CA MET A 329 -11.24 -19.02 30.51
C MET A 329 -12.41 -19.19 29.53
N SER A 330 -13.51 -18.50 29.82
CA SER A 330 -14.65 -18.31 28.91
C SER A 330 -14.58 -16.93 28.25
N TRP A 331 -15.34 -16.73 27.16
CA TRP A 331 -15.46 -15.41 26.54
C TRP A 331 -16.00 -14.38 27.54
N SER A 332 -17.01 -14.76 28.33
CA SER A 332 -17.62 -13.92 29.36
C SER A 332 -16.61 -13.46 30.40
N SER A 333 -15.77 -14.38 30.92
CA SER A 333 -14.74 -14.03 31.91
C SER A 333 -13.63 -13.16 31.32
N PHE A 334 -13.25 -13.38 30.05
CA PHE A 334 -12.33 -12.47 29.35
C PHE A 334 -12.92 -11.06 29.27
N MET A 335 -14.22 -10.96 28.98
CA MET A 335 -14.89 -9.68 28.82
C MET A 335 -15.10 -8.90 30.12
N LEU A 336 -15.27 -9.59 31.25
CA LEU A 336 -15.28 -8.95 32.57
C LEU A 336 -13.94 -8.29 32.90
N GLY A 337 -12.83 -8.81 32.37
CA GLY A 337 -11.50 -8.21 32.54
C GLY A 337 -11.24 -6.99 31.64
N CYS A 338 -12.08 -6.74 30.64
CA CYS A 338 -11.89 -5.65 29.69
C CYS A 338 -12.59 -4.38 30.18
N THR A 339 -11.82 -3.34 30.49
CA THR A 339 -12.33 -2.04 30.99
C THR A 339 -12.27 -0.91 29.95
N LYS A 340 -11.76 -1.21 28.75
CA LYS A 340 -11.49 -0.21 27.71
C LYS A 340 -12.78 0.27 27.03
N PRO A 341 -13.02 1.59 26.91
CA PRO A 341 -14.35 2.14 26.62
C PRO A 341 -14.84 1.85 25.20
N GLU A 342 -13.99 2.02 24.18
CA GLU A 342 -14.40 1.85 22.79
C GLU A 342 -14.70 0.37 22.49
N LEU A 343 -13.91 -0.54 23.08
CA LEU A 343 -14.10 -1.97 23.07
C LEU A 343 -15.43 -2.36 23.72
N ILE A 344 -15.70 -1.91 24.95
CA ILE A 344 -16.97 -2.20 25.64
C ILE A 344 -18.16 -1.73 24.81
N GLN A 345 -18.09 -0.50 24.28
CA GLN A 345 -19.14 0.03 23.42
C GLN A 345 -19.36 -0.88 22.20
N TYR A 346 -18.29 -1.21 21.47
CA TYR A 346 -18.37 -2.01 20.26
C TYR A 346 -18.91 -3.43 20.54
N LEU A 347 -18.50 -4.05 21.64
CA LEU A 347 -18.99 -5.36 22.05
C LEU A 347 -20.48 -5.35 22.39
N LYS A 348 -20.97 -4.29 23.06
CA LYS A 348 -22.39 -4.10 23.34
C LYS A 348 -23.19 -3.95 22.04
N GLU A 349 -22.71 -3.11 21.11
CA GLU A 349 -23.33 -2.95 19.77
C GLU A 349 -23.42 -4.29 19.02
N ARG A 350 -22.42 -5.15 19.18
CA ARG A 350 -22.36 -6.47 18.53
C ARG A 350 -23.05 -7.58 19.32
N ARG A 351 -23.62 -7.33 20.49
CA ARG A 351 -24.17 -8.38 21.37
C ARG A 351 -23.12 -9.47 21.65
N LEU A 352 -21.89 -9.05 21.93
CA LEU A 352 -20.76 -9.86 22.39
C LEU A 352 -20.42 -9.57 23.86
N TYR A 353 -21.03 -8.53 24.42
CA TYR A 353 -20.94 -8.18 25.84
C TYR A 353 -22.08 -8.84 26.61
N ILE A 354 -21.77 -9.42 27.77
CA ILE A 354 -22.77 -9.93 28.71
C ILE A 354 -22.89 -8.90 29.85
N ASN A 355 -24.12 -8.57 30.24
CA ASN A 355 -24.38 -7.65 31.35
C ASN A 355 -23.71 -8.15 32.65
N GLU A 356 -23.42 -7.22 33.55
CA GLU A 356 -22.87 -7.53 34.87
C GLU A 356 -23.73 -8.58 35.59
N PRO A 357 -23.10 -9.50 36.37
CA PRO A 357 -23.84 -10.49 37.15
C PRO A 357 -24.85 -9.79 38.06
N ILE A 358 -26.08 -10.30 38.09
CA ILE A 358 -27.10 -9.89 39.05
C ILE A 358 -26.96 -10.78 40.30
N GLU A 359 -27.23 -10.26 41.49
CA GLU A 359 -27.27 -11.08 42.71
C GLU A 359 -28.26 -12.25 42.53
N SER A 360 -27.76 -13.48 42.58
CA SER A 360 -28.59 -14.68 42.55
C SER A 360 -28.93 -15.09 43.98
N GLU A 361 -30.22 -15.22 44.29
CA GLU A 361 -30.65 -15.95 45.49
C GLU A 361 -30.18 -17.40 45.37
N GLY A 362 -29.51 -17.91 46.41
CA GLY A 362 -29.01 -19.29 46.41
C GLY A 362 -30.16 -20.30 46.35
N GLU A 363 -30.03 -21.32 45.50
CA GLU A 363 -30.90 -22.49 45.56
C GLU A 363 -30.68 -23.21 46.90
N VAL A 364 -31.77 -23.47 47.65
CA VAL A 364 -31.79 -24.15 48.95
C VAL A 364 -31.80 -25.67 48.79
#